data_AF-A0A167T670-F1
#
_entry.id   AF-A0A167T670-F1
#
_cell.length_a   1.000
_cell.length_b   1.000
_cell.length_c   1.000
_cell.angle_alpha   90.00
_cell.angle_beta   90.00
_cell.angle_gamma   90.00
#
_symmetry.space_group_name_H-M   'P 1'
#
loop_
_entity.id
_entity.type
_entity.pdbx_description
1 polymer ?
#
loop_
_entity_poly.entity_id
_entity_poly.type
_entity_poly.pdbx_seq_one_letter_code
_entity_poly.pdbx_strand_id
1 'polypeptide(L)'
;MLAPLAQDDASDWLLTDKVTSWPGTHADRSWRYLRISLTRHDSAETDLKYTKIALETILTFDRAAPPPPWLVQALADHHPEYLIRATLRYEVLELTLEYTASLIQKADERLARGPPQNASSTWLPYALIDQVIAAADSDSQLSSRGKIILQGLRTDISNRTKRMVKLSQFPHQRTA
;
A
#
# COMPACT_ATOMS: atom_id res chain seq x y z
N MET A 1 44.23 10.85 -3.96
CA MET A 1 43.33 11.97 -4.33
C MET A 1 41.94 11.53 -3.90
N LEU A 2 41.48 11.99 -2.73
CA LEU A 2 40.16 11.65 -2.19
C LEU A 2 39.14 12.56 -2.89
N ALA A 3 38.10 11.97 -3.48
CA ALA A 3 36.98 12.72 -4.04
C ALA A 3 36.32 13.55 -2.92
N PRO A 4 35.90 14.81 -3.19
CA PRO A 4 35.12 15.55 -2.21
C PRO A 4 33.79 14.82 -1.99
N LEU A 5 33.46 14.58 -0.72
CA LEU A 5 32.12 14.21 -0.29
C LEU A 5 31.15 15.21 -0.92
N ALA A 6 30.10 14.69 -1.57
CA ALA A 6 29.02 15.47 -2.16
C ALA A 6 28.66 16.62 -1.22
N GLN A 7 28.84 17.85 -1.69
CA GLN A 7 28.33 19.01 -0.98
C GLN A 7 26.84 18.75 -0.78
N ASP A 8 26.45 18.76 0.50
CA ASP A 8 25.07 18.64 0.96
C ASP A 8 24.34 19.85 0.37
N ASP A 9 23.74 19.68 -0.81
CA ASP A 9 22.90 20.66 -1.52
C ASP A 9 21.61 20.83 -0.72
N ALA A 10 21.76 21.43 0.47
CA ALA A 10 20.68 21.69 1.39
C ALA A 10 19.72 22.64 0.68
N SER A 11 18.56 22.12 0.30
CA SER A 11 17.58 22.93 -0.41
C SER A 11 17.10 24.06 0.49
N ASP A 12 17.17 25.31 0.01
CA ASP A 12 16.91 26.52 0.79
C ASP A 12 15.58 26.49 1.60
N TRP A 13 14.58 25.76 1.12
CA TRP A 13 13.28 25.61 1.80
C TRP A 13 13.34 24.78 3.10
N LEU A 14 14.41 24.00 3.33
CA LEU A 14 14.66 23.24 4.56
C LEU A 14 15.50 24.02 5.59
N LEU A 15 16.00 25.22 5.23
CA LEU A 15 16.81 26.08 6.11
C LEU A 15 15.98 26.93 7.08
N THR A 16 14.71 26.61 7.28
CA THR A 16 13.91 27.28 8.32
C THR A 16 14.40 26.87 9.71
N ASP A 17 14.46 27.82 10.65
CA ASP A 17 14.98 27.62 12.02
C ASP A 17 14.31 26.44 12.77
N LYS A 18 13.05 26.15 12.40
CA LYS A 18 12.30 25.02 12.93
C LYS A 18 12.75 23.66 12.41
N VAL A 19 13.24 23.57 11.16
CA VAL A 19 13.64 22.31 10.52
C VAL A 19 15.11 22.00 10.81
N THR A 20 15.96 23.02 10.87
CA THR A 20 17.39 22.88 11.20
C THR A 20 17.63 22.38 12.63
N SER A 21 16.71 22.66 13.55
CA SER A 21 16.75 22.17 14.93
C SER A 21 16.35 20.69 15.09
N TRP A 22 15.85 20.02 14.04
CA TRP A 22 15.50 18.61 14.13
C TRP A 22 16.76 17.70 14.10
N PRO A 23 16.82 16.64 14.92
CA PRO A 23 17.91 15.68 14.86
C PRO A 23 17.84 14.85 13.56
N GLY A 24 18.97 14.26 13.16
CA GLY A 24 19.08 13.38 11.99
C GLY A 24 19.77 14.02 10.79
N THR A 25 19.89 13.24 9.73
CA THR A 25 20.44 13.66 8.43
C THR A 25 19.49 14.63 7.71
N HIS A 26 19.98 15.29 6.66
CA HIS A 26 19.12 16.12 5.81
C HIS A 26 17.93 15.34 5.25
N ALA A 27 18.13 14.09 4.84
CA ALA A 27 17.07 13.21 4.38
C ALA A 27 16.02 12.93 5.47
N ASP A 28 16.45 12.66 6.71
CA ASP A 28 15.53 12.42 7.83
C ASP A 28 14.63 13.63 8.09
N ARG A 29 15.21 14.84 8.05
CA ARG A 29 14.49 16.10 8.21
C ARG A 29 13.50 16.33 7.09
N SER A 30 13.88 16.05 5.84
CA SER A 30 13.01 16.15 4.66
C SER A 30 11.79 15.23 4.77
N TRP A 31 12.00 13.96 5.15
CA TRP A 31 10.90 13.01 5.35
C TRP A 31 9.96 13.44 6.47
N ARG A 32 10.53 13.94 7.58
CA ARG A 32 9.73 14.49 8.69
C ARG A 32 8.92 15.70 8.24
N TYR A 33 9.50 16.60 7.45
CA TYR A 33 8.82 17.77 6.93
C TYR A 33 7.67 17.38 6.00
N LEU A 34 7.90 16.44 5.08
CA LEU A 34 6.86 15.92 4.19
C LEU A 34 5.69 15.36 4.99
N ARG A 35 5.96 14.52 6.00
CA ARG A 35 4.93 13.94 6.85
C ARG A 35 4.09 15.02 7.56
N ILE A 36 4.74 16.03 8.14
CA ILE A 36 4.04 17.14 8.82
C ILE A 36 3.20 17.94 7.82
N SER A 37 3.73 18.20 6.64
CA SER A 37 3.03 18.94 5.58
C SER A 37 1.79 18.20 5.11
N LEU A 38 1.89 16.90 4.84
CA LEU A 38 0.75 16.06 4.48
C LEU A 38 -0.28 16.01 5.61
N THR A 39 0.15 15.82 6.86
CA THR A 39 -0.77 15.80 8.02
C THR A 39 -1.56 17.11 8.17
N ARG A 40 -0.97 18.25 7.78
CA ARG A 40 -1.60 19.56 7.89
C ARG A 40 -2.52 19.91 6.72
N HIS A 41 -2.21 19.41 5.52
CA HIS A 41 -2.82 19.89 4.28
C HIS A 41 -3.57 18.81 3.50
N ASP A 42 -3.51 17.55 3.92
CA ASP A 42 -4.16 16.43 3.25
C ASP A 42 -5.06 15.70 4.24
N SER A 43 -6.26 15.34 3.79
CA SER A 43 -7.30 14.74 4.61
C SER A 43 -8.28 13.95 3.75
N ALA A 44 -9.35 13.44 4.36
CA ALA A 44 -10.45 12.83 3.62
C ALA A 44 -11.17 13.84 2.69
N GLU A 45 -11.18 15.13 3.03
CA GLU A 45 -11.80 16.18 2.20
C GLU A 45 -11.03 16.40 0.88
N THR A 46 -9.71 16.23 0.91
CA THR A 46 -8.87 16.26 -0.29
C THR A 46 -8.72 14.89 -0.94
N ASP A 47 -9.46 13.88 -0.48
CA ASP A 47 -9.35 12.48 -0.93
C ASP A 47 -7.90 11.97 -0.87
N LEU A 48 -7.13 12.42 0.13
CA LEU A 48 -5.70 12.13 0.27
C LEU A 48 -4.87 12.39 -1.01
N LYS A 49 -5.27 13.37 -1.82
CA LYS A 49 -4.64 13.69 -3.11
C LYS A 49 -3.15 13.96 -2.98
N TYR A 50 -2.70 14.66 -1.94
CA TYR A 50 -1.27 14.99 -1.80
C TYR A 50 -0.45 13.78 -1.37
N THR A 51 -1.01 12.91 -0.53
CA THR A 51 -0.42 11.63 -0.11
C THR A 51 -0.27 10.70 -1.32
N LYS A 52 -1.30 10.64 -2.17
CA LYS A 52 -1.31 9.91 -3.44
C LYS A 52 -0.20 10.39 -4.38
N ILE A 53 -0.07 11.71 -4.58
CA ILE A 53 0.99 12.32 -5.39
C ILE A 53 2.36 12.05 -4.79
N ALA A 54 2.52 12.17 -3.47
CA ALA A 54 3.80 11.93 -2.80
C ALA A 54 4.27 10.48 -3.02
N LEU A 55 3.38 9.49 -2.89
CA LEU A 55 3.70 8.10 -3.20
C LEU A 55 4.16 7.93 -4.65
N GLU A 56 3.37 8.40 -5.61
CA GLU A 56 3.72 8.27 -7.04
C GLU A 56 5.02 8.99 -7.39
N THR A 57 5.28 10.14 -6.76
CA THR A 57 6.54 10.88 -6.92
C THR A 57 7.71 10.02 -6.45
N ILE A 58 7.63 9.41 -5.25
CA ILE A 58 8.67 8.52 -4.73
C ILE A 58 8.91 7.36 -5.69
N LEU A 59 7.85 6.67 -6.11
CA LEU A 59 7.93 5.54 -7.04
C LEU A 59 8.47 5.94 -8.44
N THR A 60 8.30 7.20 -8.83
CA THR A 60 8.86 7.73 -10.08
C THR A 60 10.38 7.86 -10.00
N PHE A 61 10.90 8.33 -8.87
CA PHE A 61 12.33 8.58 -8.68
C PHE A 61 13.12 7.35 -8.25
N ASP A 62 12.58 6.53 -7.35
CA ASP A 62 13.23 5.34 -6.83
C ASP A 62 12.22 4.22 -6.61
N ARG A 63 12.24 3.24 -7.53
CA ARG A 63 11.40 2.04 -7.47
C ARG A 63 12.01 0.95 -6.59
N ALA A 64 13.31 1.02 -6.32
CA ALA A 64 14.05 0.02 -5.56
C ALA A 64 13.95 0.27 -4.05
N ALA A 65 13.85 1.54 -3.64
CA ALA A 65 13.59 1.90 -2.25
C ALA A 65 12.10 1.77 -1.90
N PRO A 66 11.75 1.08 -0.79
CA PRO A 66 10.38 1.05 -0.33
C PRO A 66 9.95 2.45 0.15
N PRO A 67 8.72 2.90 -0.15
CA PRO A 67 8.20 4.15 0.38
C PRO A 67 8.14 4.14 1.92
N PRO A 68 8.16 5.32 2.57
CA PRO A 68 8.10 5.41 4.03
C PRO A 68 6.87 4.68 4.61
N PRO A 69 7.01 3.86 5.68
CA PRO A 69 5.91 3.06 6.20
C PRO A 69 4.67 3.86 6.61
N TRP A 70 4.86 5.08 7.14
CA TRP A 70 3.75 5.96 7.52
C TRP A 70 2.92 6.42 6.31
N LEU A 71 3.54 6.55 5.15
CA LEU A 71 2.89 6.97 3.90
C LEU A 71 2.06 5.82 3.34
N VAL A 72 2.67 4.64 3.31
CA VAL A 72 2.02 3.39 2.90
C VAL A 72 0.82 3.10 3.80
N GLN A 73 0.98 3.21 5.13
CA GLN A 73 -0.10 2.95 6.08
C GLN A 73 -1.30 3.89 5.88
N ALA A 74 -1.06 5.18 5.65
CA ALA A 74 -2.13 6.15 5.38
C ALA A 74 -2.98 5.74 4.16
N LEU A 75 -2.34 5.27 3.09
CA LEU A 75 -3.07 4.78 1.91
C LEU A 75 -3.65 3.39 2.13
N ALA A 76 -2.98 2.49 2.85
CA ALA A 76 -3.48 1.15 3.12
C ALA A 76 -4.76 1.14 3.98
N ASP A 77 -4.97 2.17 4.81
CA ASP A 77 -6.15 2.29 5.66
C ASP A 77 -7.32 2.99 4.97
N HIS A 78 -7.05 3.95 4.08
CA HIS A 78 -8.08 4.77 3.44
C HIS A 78 -8.31 4.47 1.95
N HIS A 79 -7.27 4.11 1.20
CA HIS A 79 -7.31 3.85 -0.24
C HIS A 79 -6.43 2.64 -0.65
N PRO A 80 -6.68 1.43 -0.13
CA PRO A 80 -5.82 0.27 -0.39
C PRO A 80 -5.78 -0.12 -1.89
N GLU A 81 -6.88 0.06 -2.62
CA GLU A 81 -6.92 -0.17 -4.07
C GLU A 81 -6.03 0.79 -4.85
N TYR A 82 -6.00 2.06 -4.45
CA TYR A 82 -5.12 3.03 -5.08
C TYR A 82 -3.66 2.64 -4.85
N LEU A 83 -3.31 2.26 -3.63
CA LEU A 83 -1.96 1.82 -3.28
C LEU A 83 -1.51 0.66 -4.18
N ILE A 84 -2.34 -0.37 -4.33
CA ILE A 84 -2.06 -1.53 -5.21
C ILE A 84 -1.95 -1.09 -6.68
N ARG A 85 -2.86 -0.25 -7.18
CA ARG A 85 -2.81 0.25 -8.57
C ARG A 85 -1.57 1.07 -8.84
N ALA A 86 -1.15 1.90 -7.88
CA ALA A 86 0.05 2.72 -8.00
C ALA A 86 1.29 1.83 -8.07
N THR A 87 1.50 0.92 -7.11
CA THR A 87 2.67 0.03 -7.15
C THR A 87 2.69 -0.87 -8.38
N LEU A 88 1.52 -1.32 -8.85
CA LEU A 88 1.40 -2.09 -10.09
C LEU A 88 1.82 -1.25 -11.31
N ARG A 89 1.35 0.00 -11.41
CA ARG A 89 1.68 0.93 -12.51
C ARG A 89 3.18 1.21 -12.61
N TYR A 90 3.85 1.31 -11.46
CA TYR A 90 5.31 1.52 -11.38
C TYR A 90 6.11 0.22 -11.40
N GLU A 91 5.45 -0.93 -11.67
CA GLU A 91 6.07 -2.25 -11.81
C GLU A 91 6.82 -2.71 -10.55
N VAL A 92 6.42 -2.22 -9.38
CA VAL A 92 6.98 -2.65 -8.09
C VAL A 92 6.19 -3.87 -7.59
N LEU A 93 6.36 -5.00 -8.28
CA LEU A 93 5.49 -6.16 -8.14
C LEU A 93 5.56 -6.83 -6.75
N GLU A 94 6.73 -6.87 -6.10
CA GLU A 94 6.83 -7.48 -4.78
C GLU A 94 6.00 -6.72 -3.74
N LEU A 95 6.08 -5.39 -3.70
CA LEU A 95 5.21 -4.56 -2.85
C LEU A 95 3.74 -4.68 -3.25
N THR A 96 3.45 -4.76 -4.55
CA THR A 96 2.08 -4.93 -5.05
C THR A 96 1.46 -6.22 -4.52
N LEU A 97 2.20 -7.32 -4.54
CA LEU A 97 1.78 -8.61 -4.00
C LEU A 97 1.58 -8.54 -2.48
N GLU A 98 2.50 -7.90 -1.75
CA GLU A 98 2.39 -7.71 -0.29
C GLU A 98 1.14 -6.91 0.09
N TYR A 99 0.88 -5.79 -0.59
CA TYR A 99 -0.28 -4.95 -0.32
C TYR A 99 -1.59 -5.65 -0.69
N THR A 100 -1.59 -6.45 -1.75
CA THR A 100 -2.75 -7.27 -2.14
C THR A 100 -3.03 -8.36 -1.11
N ALA A 101 -2.00 -9.06 -0.63
CA ALA A 101 -2.13 -10.06 0.43
C ALA A 101 -2.66 -9.42 1.73
N SER A 102 -2.12 -8.27 2.13
CA SER A 102 -2.59 -7.52 3.31
C SER A 102 -4.06 -7.10 3.18
N LEU A 103 -4.50 -6.66 2.00
CA LEU A 103 -5.90 -6.31 1.74
C LEU A 103 -6.83 -7.51 1.96
N ILE A 104 -6.48 -8.68 1.42
CA ILE A 104 -7.27 -9.90 1.56
C ILE A 104 -7.30 -10.37 3.02
N GLN A 105 -6.14 -10.39 3.68
CA GLN A 105 -6.04 -10.74 5.09
C GLN A 105 -6.94 -9.85 5.96
N LYS A 106 -6.86 -8.52 5.82
CA LYS A 106 -7.72 -7.57 6.53
C LYS A 106 -9.21 -7.84 6.26
N ALA A 107 -9.57 -8.21 5.04
CA ALA A 107 -10.94 -8.55 4.69
C ALA A 107 -11.40 -9.89 5.31
N ASP A 108 -10.52 -10.89 5.38
CA ASP A 108 -10.81 -12.19 6.01
C ASP A 108 -10.91 -12.10 7.53
N GLU A 109 -10.08 -11.28 8.17
CA GLU A 109 -10.15 -10.98 9.60
C GLU A 109 -11.49 -10.33 9.97
N ARG A 110 -11.99 -9.41 9.14
CA ARG A 110 -13.33 -8.80 9.33
C ARG A 110 -14.43 -9.86 9.25
N LEU A 111 -14.34 -10.79 8.30
CA LEU A 111 -15.27 -11.92 8.16
C LEU A 111 -15.20 -12.93 9.31
N ALA A 112 -14.05 -13.07 9.96
CA ALA A 112 -13.89 -13.98 11.10
C ALA A 112 -14.56 -13.46 12.37
N ARG A 113 -14.72 -12.14 12.51
CA ARG A 113 -15.29 -11.49 13.71
C ARG A 113 -16.81 -11.59 13.83
N GLY A 114 -17.52 -11.97 12.76
CA GLY A 114 -18.97 -12.13 12.79
C GLY A 114 -19.57 -12.26 11.39
N PRO A 115 -20.87 -12.58 11.29
CA PRO A 115 -21.56 -12.63 10.00
C PRO A 115 -21.51 -11.24 9.32
N PRO A 116 -21.37 -11.20 7.99
CA PRO A 116 -21.32 -9.94 7.26
C PRO A 116 -22.64 -9.19 7.42
N GLN A 117 -22.59 -7.97 7.96
CA GLN A 117 -23.80 -7.17 8.20
C GLN A 117 -24.41 -6.63 6.90
N ASN A 118 -23.60 -6.44 5.86
CA ASN A 118 -24.03 -5.97 4.56
C ASN A 118 -23.15 -6.56 3.44
N ALA A 119 -23.60 -6.46 2.19
CA ALA A 119 -22.87 -6.97 1.03
C ALA A 119 -21.47 -6.33 0.88
N SER A 120 -21.29 -5.08 1.29
CA SER A 120 -19.98 -4.41 1.30
C SER A 120 -19.00 -4.99 2.32
N SER A 121 -19.47 -5.73 3.34
CA SER A 121 -18.59 -6.34 4.36
C SER A 121 -17.75 -7.49 3.82
N THR A 122 -18.12 -8.04 2.66
CA THR A 122 -17.41 -9.17 2.03
C THR A 122 -16.68 -8.77 0.74
N TRP A 123 -16.79 -7.51 0.34
CA TRP A 123 -16.32 -7.04 -0.96
C TRP A 123 -14.80 -7.04 -1.06
N LEU A 124 -14.29 -7.46 -2.23
CA LEU A 124 -12.89 -7.37 -2.64
C LEU A 124 -12.82 -6.94 -4.12
N PRO A 125 -11.76 -6.23 -4.51
CA PRO A 125 -11.56 -5.79 -5.90
C PRO A 125 -10.97 -6.93 -6.76
N TYR A 126 -11.75 -7.99 -7.01
CA TYR A 126 -11.29 -9.19 -7.73
C TYR A 126 -10.62 -8.89 -9.08
N ALA A 127 -11.18 -7.97 -9.87
CA ALA A 127 -10.57 -7.57 -11.14
C ALA A 127 -9.16 -6.97 -10.98
N LEU A 128 -8.91 -6.20 -9.90
CA LEU A 128 -7.57 -5.67 -9.61
C LEU A 128 -6.63 -6.79 -9.15
N ILE A 129 -7.14 -7.72 -8.32
CA ILE A 129 -6.38 -8.87 -7.85
C ILE A 129 -5.96 -9.76 -9.04
N ASP A 130 -6.86 -10.01 -9.99
CA ASP A 130 -6.58 -10.78 -11.20
C ASP A 130 -5.53 -10.08 -12.08
N GLN A 131 -5.57 -8.74 -12.18
CA GLN A 131 -4.54 -7.95 -12.86
C GLN A 131 -3.17 -8.10 -12.19
N VAL A 132 -3.12 -8.08 -10.86
CA VAL A 132 -1.88 -8.30 -10.09
C VAL A 132 -1.33 -9.71 -10.35
N ILE A 133 -2.18 -10.74 -10.31
CA ILE A 133 -1.77 -12.13 -10.57
C ILE A 133 -1.24 -12.26 -12.00
N ALA A 134 -1.95 -11.72 -12.99
CA ALA A 134 -1.54 -11.79 -14.39
C ALA A 134 -0.22 -11.05 -14.65
N ALA A 135 -0.01 -9.90 -14.02
CA ALA A 135 1.25 -9.16 -14.11
C ALA A 135 2.41 -9.96 -13.47
N ALA A 136 2.19 -10.54 -12.29
CA ALA A 136 3.19 -11.35 -11.61
C ALA A 136 3.53 -12.65 -12.36
N ASP A 137 2.56 -13.28 -13.04
CA ASP A 137 2.79 -14.46 -13.89
C ASP A 137 3.58 -14.14 -15.16
N SER A 138 3.40 -12.92 -15.69
CA SER A 138 4.09 -12.46 -16.89
C SER A 138 5.53 -12.02 -16.60
N ASP A 139 5.87 -11.76 -15.33
CA ASP A 139 7.22 -11.36 -14.93
C ASP A 139 8.14 -12.56 -14.69
N SER A 140 8.99 -12.83 -15.68
CA SER A 140 10.04 -13.86 -15.59
C SER A 140 11.12 -13.57 -14.53
N GLN A 141 11.29 -12.31 -14.12
CA GLN A 141 12.29 -11.87 -13.15
C GLN A 141 11.74 -11.78 -11.72
N LEU A 142 10.48 -12.17 -11.50
CA LEU A 142 9.88 -12.15 -10.17
C LEU A 142 10.74 -12.93 -9.17
N SER A 143 11.05 -12.26 -8.05
CA SER A 143 11.90 -12.80 -6.99
C SER A 143 11.32 -14.10 -6.40
N SER A 144 12.18 -14.94 -5.80
CA SER A 144 11.72 -16.16 -5.12
C SER A 144 10.70 -15.85 -4.02
N ARG A 145 10.89 -14.73 -3.32
CA ARG A 145 9.93 -14.23 -2.31
C ARG A 145 8.61 -13.83 -2.97
N GLY A 146 8.64 -13.06 -4.05
CA GLY A 146 7.45 -12.70 -4.83
C GLY A 146 6.65 -13.92 -5.28
N LYS A 147 7.33 -14.98 -5.76
CA LYS A 147 6.68 -16.25 -6.15
C LYS A 147 5.98 -16.94 -4.98
N ILE A 148 6.59 -16.95 -3.79
CA ILE A 148 5.98 -17.50 -2.58
C ILE A 148 4.72 -16.71 -2.20
N ILE A 149 4.79 -15.37 -2.24
CA ILE A 149 3.64 -14.52 -1.93
C ILE A 149 2.52 -14.75 -2.94
N LEU A 150 2.84 -14.85 -4.24
CA LEU A 150 1.86 -15.15 -5.30
C LEU A 150 1.17 -16.50 -5.09
N GLN A 151 1.90 -17.54 -4.69
CA GLN A 151 1.31 -18.84 -4.39
C GLN A 151 0.40 -18.78 -3.16
N GLY A 152 0.81 -18.06 -2.12
CA GLY A 152 -0.02 -17.78 -0.94
C GLY A 152 -1.31 -17.06 -1.32
N LEU A 153 -1.19 -15.99 -2.10
CA LEU A 153 -2.30 -15.18 -2.59
C LEU A 153 -3.37 -16.01 -3.32
N ARG A 154 -2.94 -16.91 -4.23
CA ARG A 154 -3.84 -17.83 -4.94
C ARG A 154 -4.57 -18.78 -3.98
N THR A 155 -3.86 -19.27 -2.98
CA THR A 155 -4.43 -20.15 -1.96
C THR A 155 -5.48 -19.41 -1.13
N ASP A 156 -5.18 -18.19 -0.71
CA ASP A 156 -6.09 -17.34 0.08
C ASP A 156 -7.37 -17.02 -0.71
N ILE A 157 -7.25 -16.66 -2.00
CA ILE A 157 -8.41 -16.40 -2.87
C ILE A 157 -9.25 -17.67 -3.06
N SER A 158 -8.62 -18.83 -3.31
CA SER A 158 -9.32 -20.11 -3.45
C SER A 158 -10.07 -20.49 -2.17
N ASN A 159 -9.44 -20.28 -1.01
CA ASN A 159 -10.05 -20.56 0.29
C ASN A 159 -11.21 -19.61 0.58
N ARG A 160 -11.02 -18.32 0.33
CA ARG A 160 -12.04 -17.30 0.51
C ARG A 160 -13.25 -17.54 -0.39
N THR A 161 -13.05 -17.81 -1.68
CA THR A 161 -14.15 -18.10 -2.61
C THR A 161 -14.96 -19.32 -2.16
N LYS A 162 -14.31 -20.41 -1.74
CA LYS A 162 -15.00 -21.57 -1.14
C LYS A 162 -15.79 -21.19 0.11
N ARG A 163 -15.23 -20.35 0.98
CA ARG A 163 -15.91 -19.85 2.19
C ARG A 163 -17.13 -18.99 1.84
N MET A 164 -17.02 -18.12 0.84
CA MET A 164 -18.13 -17.27 0.39
C MET A 164 -19.26 -18.08 -0.23
N VAL A 165 -18.93 -19.10 -1.04
CA VAL A 165 -19.92 -20.05 -1.58
C VAL A 165 -20.65 -20.76 -0.45
N LYS A 166 -19.94 -21.28 0.56
CA LYS A 166 -20.57 -21.89 1.74
C LYS A 166 -21.49 -20.91 2.46
N LEU A 167 -21.05 -19.68 2.73
CA LEU A 167 -21.88 -18.66 3.39
C LEU A 167 -23.15 -18.33 2.59
N SER A 168 -23.08 -18.32 1.25
CA SER A 168 -24.25 -18.07 0.40
C SER A 168 -25.29 -19.20 0.43
N GLN A 169 -24.87 -20.43 0.76
CA GLN A 169 -25.74 -21.62 0.82
C GLN A 169 -26.51 -21.74 2.14
N PHE A 170 -26.09 -21.02 3.19
CA PHE A 170 -26.82 -20.96 4.45
C PHE A 170 -27.61 -19.65 4.53
N PRO A 171 -28.88 -19.62 4.05
CA PRO A 171 -29.72 -18.46 4.24
C PRO A 171 -29.83 -18.19 5.74
N HIS A 172 -29.63 -16.94 6.15
CA HIS A 172 -29.95 -16.51 7.51
C HIS A 172 -31.39 -16.94 7.81
N GLN A 173 -31.55 -17.90 8.73
CA GLN A 173 -32.84 -18.13 9.36
C GLN A 173 -33.21 -16.81 10.04
N ARG A 174 -34.08 -16.03 9.38
CA ARG A 174 -34.73 -14.87 9.99
C ARG A 174 -35.59 -15.42 11.11
N THR A 175 -35.05 -15.45 12.33
CA THR A 175 -35.87 -15.51 13.53
C THR A 175 -36.74 -14.26 13.53
N ALA A 176 -38.04 -14.49 13.30
CA ALA A 176 -39.10 -13.50 13.43
C ALA A 176 -39.25 -13.04 14.88
#